data_AF-A0A914PYF2-F1
#
_entry.id   AF-A0A914PYF2-F1
#
_cell.length_a   1.000
_cell.length_b   1.000
_cell.length_c   1.000
_cell.angle_alpha   90.00
_cell.angle_beta   90.00
_cell.angle_gamma   90.00
#
_symmetry.space_group_name_H-M   'P 1'
#
loop_
_entity.id
_entity.type
_entity.pdbx_description
1 polymer ?
#
loop_
_entity_poly.entity_id
_entity_poly.type
_entity_poly.pdbx_seq_one_letter_code
_entity_poly.pdbx_strand_id
1 'polypeptide(L)'
;MFNKFNILLLKAFGNSGPFYASVRKIDSNVEDSIFTIGALLTPEMKIRIYYARINDNNSPVVYDWSSRAPGNKGSRGLNFVVPGAAVLNIPHF
;
A
#
# COMPACT_ATOMS: atom_id res chain seq x y z
N MET A 1 -18.37 -4.16 14.39
CA MET A 1 -17.75 -3.77 15.69
C MET A 1 -17.34 -2.29 15.70
N PHE A 2 -16.64 -1.77 14.69
CA PHE A 2 -16.20 -0.35 14.64
C PHE A 2 -17.28 0.65 14.21
N ASN A 3 -18.19 0.26 13.31
CA ASN A 3 -19.27 1.13 12.82
C ASN A 3 -20.22 1.63 13.92
N LYS A 4 -20.29 0.92 15.06
CA LYS A 4 -21.12 1.34 16.21
C LYS A 4 -20.53 2.55 16.97
N PHE A 5 -19.23 2.79 16.83
CA PHE A 5 -18.51 3.80 17.60
C PHE A 5 -18.03 4.98 16.73
N ASN A 6 -18.48 5.08 15.48
CA ASN A 6 -18.02 6.10 14.50
C ASN A 6 -16.49 6.19 14.38
N ILE A 7 -15.80 5.03 14.44
CA ILE A 7 -14.35 4.95 14.30
C ILE A 7 -13.99 4.59 12.86
N LEU A 8 -13.12 5.41 12.25
CA LEU A 8 -12.50 5.12 10.96
C LEU A 8 -11.22 4.29 11.18
N LEU A 9 -11.19 3.06 10.67
CA LEU A 9 -9.98 2.23 10.74
C LEU A 9 -9.21 2.27 9.42
N LEU A 10 -7.94 2.65 9.51
CA LEU A 10 -6.99 2.61 8.41
C LEU A 10 -5.97 1.51 8.67
N LYS A 11 -5.64 0.72 7.65
CA LYS A 11 -4.64 -0.35 7.77
C LYS A 11 -3.68 -0.32 6.57
N ALA A 12 -2.40 -0.45 6.85
CA ALA A 12 -1.41 -0.69 5.79
C ALA A 12 -1.72 -2.04 5.10
N PHE A 13 -1.76 -2.04 3.77
CA PHE A 13 -2.07 -3.23 2.99
C PHE A 13 -0.96 -4.29 3.05
N GLY A 14 0.27 -3.88 3.36
CA GLY A 14 1.40 -4.76 3.63
C GLY A 14 2.54 -4.63 2.63
N ASN A 15 3.67 -5.23 2.98
CA ASN A 15 4.93 -5.11 2.24
C ASN A 15 5.42 -6.47 1.69
N SER A 16 4.50 -7.34 1.27
CA SER A 16 4.82 -8.69 0.76
C SER A 16 4.61 -8.82 -0.76
N GLY A 17 4.46 -7.69 -1.47
CA GLY A 17 4.45 -7.66 -2.93
C GLY A 17 5.79 -8.12 -3.55
N PRO A 18 5.88 -8.22 -4.88
CA PRO A 18 4.91 -7.77 -5.89
C PRO A 18 3.88 -8.83 -6.30
N PHE A 19 3.94 -10.04 -5.73
CA PHE A 19 3.07 -11.14 -6.14
C PHE A 19 1.59 -10.82 -5.94
N TYR A 20 0.75 -11.35 -6.83
CA TYR A 20 -0.72 -11.26 -6.74
C TYR A 20 -1.22 -11.88 -5.43
N ALA A 21 -2.28 -11.31 -4.84
CA ALA A 21 -2.86 -11.78 -3.57
C ALA A 21 -1.85 -11.91 -2.40
N SER A 22 -0.88 -11.00 -2.33
CA SER A 22 0.20 -11.03 -1.32
C SER A 22 -0.12 -10.29 -0.02
N VAL A 23 -1.38 -9.89 0.19
CA VAL A 23 -1.78 -9.30 1.47
C VAL A 23 -1.79 -10.36 2.56
N ARG A 24 -1.19 -10.04 3.71
CA ARG A 24 -1.28 -10.90 4.89
C ARG A 24 -2.68 -10.83 5.46
N LYS A 25 -3.22 -12.02 5.78
CA LYS A 25 -4.59 -12.28 6.25
C LYS A 25 -5.17 -11.07 7.01
N ILE A 26 -6.06 -10.33 6.34
CA ILE A 26 -6.96 -9.42 7.04
C ILE A 26 -8.06 -10.31 7.63
N ASP A 27 -8.43 -10.09 8.89
CA ASP A 27 -9.55 -10.81 9.48
C ASP A 27 -10.78 -10.58 8.60
N SER A 28 -11.31 -11.67 8.04
CA SER A 28 -12.40 -11.64 7.07
C SER A 28 -13.68 -10.99 7.63
N ASN A 29 -13.81 -10.91 8.97
CA ASN A 29 -14.96 -10.30 9.61
C ASN A 29 -14.90 -8.76 9.64
N VAL A 30 -13.79 -8.16 9.22
CA VAL A 30 -13.58 -6.70 9.28
C VAL A 30 -13.13 -6.13 7.93
N GLU A 31 -12.92 -6.98 6.92
CA GLU A 31 -12.33 -6.61 5.62
C GLU A 31 -13.15 -5.52 4.91
N ASP A 32 -14.48 -5.52 5.05
CA ASP A 32 -15.37 -4.51 4.43
C ASP A 32 -15.55 -3.23 5.27
N SER A 33 -15.05 -3.20 6.52
CA SER A 33 -15.19 -2.04 7.43
C SER A 33 -13.87 -1.31 7.69
N ILE A 34 -12.82 -1.65 6.95
CA ILE A 34 -11.48 -1.07 7.07
C ILE A 34 -11.09 -0.49 5.73
N PHE A 35 -10.46 0.68 5.74
CA PHE A 35 -9.78 1.19 4.56
C PHE A 35 -8.32 0.75 4.55
N THR A 36 -7.95 0.02 3.50
CA THR A 36 -6.59 -0.45 3.29
C THR A 36 -5.81 0.46 2.36
N ILE A 37 -4.54 0.67 2.70
CA ILE A 37 -3.67 1.66 2.06
C ILE A 37 -2.43 0.96 1.50
N GLY A 38 -2.26 1.05 0.19
CA GLY A 38 -1.06 0.62 -0.51
C GLY A 38 -0.05 1.76 -0.67
N ALA A 39 1.19 1.40 -0.95
CA ALA A 39 2.28 2.35 -1.14
C ALA A 39 2.58 2.55 -2.63
N LEU A 40 2.79 3.79 -3.04
CA LEU A 40 3.24 4.16 -4.39
C LEU A 40 4.49 5.04 -4.33
N LEU A 41 5.31 5.00 -5.36
CA LEU A 41 6.41 5.92 -5.56
C LEU A 41 5.99 7.07 -6.47
N THR A 42 6.23 8.30 -6.02
CA THR A 42 6.17 9.47 -6.91
C THR A 42 7.35 9.44 -7.90
N PRO A 43 7.29 10.20 -9.00
CA PRO A 43 8.41 10.32 -9.94
C PRO A 43 9.74 10.67 -9.28
N GLU A 44 9.74 11.61 -8.32
CA GLU A 44 10.93 12.04 -7.59
C GLU A 44 11.52 10.89 -6.75
N MET A 45 10.65 10.11 -6.10
CA MET A 45 11.04 8.95 -5.30
C MET A 45 11.63 7.84 -6.19
N LYS A 46 11.05 7.60 -7.36
CA LYS A 46 11.56 6.59 -8.33
C LYS A 46 12.97 6.93 -8.79
N ILE A 47 13.23 8.20 -9.12
CA ILE A 47 14.56 8.67 -9.56
C ILE A 47 15.60 8.36 -8.48
N ARG A 48 15.28 8.68 -7.22
CA ARG A 48 16.21 8.49 -6.08
C ARG A 48 16.43 7.02 -5.71
N ILE A 49 15.39 6.19 -5.77
CA ILE A 49 15.45 4.79 -5.32
C ILE A 49 16.03 3.88 -6.39
N TYR A 50 15.68 4.09 -7.66
CA TYR A 50 16.02 3.14 -8.72
C TYR A 50 17.12 3.61 -9.66
N TYR A 51 17.55 4.88 -9.61
CA TYR A 51 18.62 5.52 -10.41
C TYR A 51 18.65 5.28 -11.95
N ALA A 52 17.82 4.38 -12.49
CA ALA A 52 17.99 3.77 -13.81
C ALA A 52 16.68 3.25 -14.46
N ARG A 53 15.49 3.48 -13.88
CA ARG A 53 14.19 3.23 -14.57
C ARG A 53 13.52 4.54 -15.01
N ILE A 54 14.33 5.53 -15.39
CA ILE A 54 13.92 6.93 -15.56
C ILE A 54 13.26 7.19 -16.93
N ASN A 55 13.44 6.31 -17.92
CA ASN A 55 13.02 6.64 -19.28
C ASN A 55 11.54 6.40 -19.64
N ASP A 56 10.72 5.81 -18.76
CA ASP A 56 9.49 5.20 -19.27
C ASP A 56 8.17 5.63 -18.62
N ASN A 57 8.13 6.65 -17.74
CA ASN A 57 6.94 7.48 -17.48
C ASN A 57 7.09 8.34 -16.22
N ASN A 58 6.76 9.64 -16.31
CA ASN A 58 6.58 10.55 -15.16
C ASN A 58 5.33 10.24 -14.31
N SER A 59 4.72 9.08 -14.49
CA SER A 59 3.54 8.66 -13.72
C SER A 59 3.95 8.00 -12.40
N PRO A 60 3.21 8.23 -11.30
CA PRO A 60 3.39 7.48 -10.06
C PRO A 60 3.17 5.97 -10.29
N VAL A 61 3.92 5.13 -9.57
CA VAL A 61 3.84 3.66 -9.73
C VAL A 61 3.73 3.00 -8.35
N VAL A 62 2.91 1.96 -8.22
CA VAL A 62 2.80 1.18 -6.99
C VAL A 62 4.18 0.63 -6.59
N TYR A 63 4.58 0.83 -5.34
CA TYR A 63 5.87 0.38 -4.85
C TYR A 63 6.00 -1.13 -4.96
N ASP A 64 7.16 -1.64 -5.37
CA ASP A 64 7.35 -3.06 -5.69
C ASP A 64 7.01 -3.98 -4.51
N TRP A 65 7.31 -3.54 -3.28
CA TRP A 65 6.99 -4.30 -2.08
C TRP A 65 5.56 -4.12 -1.58
N SER A 66 4.80 -3.14 -2.08
CA SER A 66 3.39 -2.99 -1.70
C SER A 66 2.64 -4.26 -2.11
N SER A 67 2.00 -4.92 -1.13
CA SER A 67 1.16 -6.10 -1.37
C SER A 67 0.10 -5.81 -2.43
N ARG A 68 -0.32 -6.86 -3.15
CA ARG A 68 -1.29 -6.76 -4.26
C ARG A 68 -2.58 -7.47 -3.92
N ALA A 69 -3.69 -6.85 -4.35
CA ALA A 69 -5.03 -7.42 -4.32
C ALA A 69 -5.10 -8.69 -5.18
N PRO A 70 -6.17 -9.49 -5.06
CA PRO A 70 -7.29 -9.40 -4.13
C PRO A 70 -6.88 -9.69 -2.68
N GLY A 71 -7.76 -9.32 -1.75
CA GLY A 71 -7.72 -9.77 -0.37
C GLY A 71 -8.17 -11.22 -0.22
N ASN A 72 -8.42 -11.63 1.02
CA ASN A 72 -8.89 -12.99 1.27
C ASN A 72 -10.24 -13.23 0.58
N LYS A 73 -10.47 -14.48 0.14
CA LYS A 73 -11.75 -14.89 -0.50
C LYS A 73 -12.15 -14.04 -1.72
N GLY A 74 -11.20 -13.40 -2.40
CA GLY A 74 -11.48 -12.59 -3.59
C GLY A 74 -12.02 -11.19 -3.28
N SER A 75 -11.93 -10.72 -2.03
CA SER A 75 -12.28 -9.34 -1.69
C SER A 75 -11.40 -8.35 -2.45
N ARG A 76 -11.88 -7.12 -2.66
CA ARG A 76 -11.10 -6.09 -3.37
C ARG A 76 -9.76 -5.83 -2.69
N GLY A 77 -9.69 -5.97 -1.37
CA GLY A 77 -8.46 -5.99 -0.57
C GLY A 77 -7.79 -4.63 -0.41
N LEU A 78 -7.62 -3.86 -1.51
CA LEU A 78 -6.95 -2.56 -1.57
C LEU A 78 -7.95 -1.43 -1.89
N ASN A 79 -8.06 -0.42 -1.01
CA ASN A 79 -8.96 0.71 -1.24
C ASN A 79 -8.28 1.86 -2.00
N PHE A 80 -7.10 2.30 -1.55
CA PHE A 80 -6.37 3.40 -2.17
C PHE A 80 -4.86 3.25 -2.03
N VAL A 81 -4.12 3.97 -2.86
CA VAL A 81 -2.66 4.03 -2.84
C VAL A 81 -2.22 5.46 -2.56
N VAL A 82 -1.20 5.63 -1.72
CA VAL A 82 -0.63 6.93 -1.38
C VAL A 82 0.89 6.90 -1.48
N PRO A 83 1.56 8.04 -1.68
CA PRO A 83 3.02 8.11 -1.68
C PRO A 83 3.63 7.44 -0.45
N GLY A 84 4.52 6.47 -0.67
CA GLY A 84 5.17 5.67 0.35
C GLY A 84 6.26 4.79 -0.24
N ALA A 85 7.46 4.89 0.32
CA ALA A 85 8.57 3.96 0.10
C ALA A 85 9.05 3.46 1.47
N ALA A 86 10.17 2.74 1.54
CA ALA A 86 10.92 2.65 2.78
C ALA A 86 11.39 4.08 3.18
N VAL A 87 10.49 4.84 3.83
CA VAL A 87 10.79 6.14 4.41
C VAL A 87 11.63 5.84 5.64
N LEU A 88 12.95 5.88 5.47
CA LEU A 88 13.84 5.99 6.61
C LEU A 88 13.58 7.37 7.20
N ASN A 89 12.81 7.44 8.29
CA ASN A 89 12.78 8.64 9.12
C ASN A 89 14.15 8.76 9.76
N ILE A 90 15.10 9.40 9.06
CA ILE A 90 16.29 9.93 9.71
C ILE A 90 15.81 11.19 10.42
N PRO A 91 15.83 11.24 11.77
CA PRO A 91 15.56 12.47 12.47
C PRO A 91 16.61 13.50 12.04
N HIS A 92 16.15 14.63 11.51
CA HIS A 92 17.02 15.79 11.38
C HIS A 92 17.12 16.43 12.78
N PHE A 93 18.30 16.35 13.39
CA PHE A 93 18.66 17.14 14.58
C PHE A 93 19.18 18.51 14.15
#